data_AF-A0A150AAP4-F1
#
_entry.id   AF-A0A150AAP4-F1
#
_cell.length_a   1.000
_cell.length_b   1.000
_cell.length_c   1.000
_cell.angle_alpha   90.00
_cell.angle_beta   90.00
_cell.angle_gamma   90.00
#
_symmetry.space_group_name_H-M   'P 1'
#
loop_
_entity.id
_entity.type
_entity.pdbx_description
1 polymer ?
#
loop_
_entity_poly.entity_id
_entity_poly.type
_entity_poly.pdbx_seq_one_letter_code
_entity_poly.pdbx_strand_id
1 'polypeptide(L)'
;MKTYKLPFFGKFELTPLIEYYAIITQDNQRRISLTVLFLIAFVLPCNLSFAQGELHGYVKSSLTGLKPISSVYIEIVNLDKPIKERITMVDSAGFYQFTNLEIGKIYSLKLSAFGYGKPQFDIKINSEVTVANLTLEANCDYSQEQADIDWKKNKTKLLLIGSIAPLPNTRADNRFEEKYNLEYYDFGCTPPIDECIKSYNERVFELMDHYYGKKWRKQVRKDVEYLK
;
A
#
# COMPACT_ATOMS: atom_id res chain seq x y z
N MET A 1 16.77 20.82 72.73
CA MET A 1 18.08 21.50 72.62
C MET A 1 18.58 21.36 71.19
N LYS A 2 18.42 22.41 70.39
CA LYS A 2 19.26 22.78 69.23
C LYS A 2 18.71 24.10 68.71
N THR A 3 19.37 25.18 69.12
CA THR A 3 19.24 26.53 68.60
C THR A 3 20.27 26.71 67.51
N TYR A 4 19.89 27.30 66.37
CA TYR A 4 20.83 28.04 65.53
C TYR A 4 20.18 29.32 64.98
N LYS A 5 20.99 30.37 65.03
CA LYS A 5 20.68 31.80 64.88
C LYS A 5 20.41 32.22 63.43
N LEU A 6 19.43 33.12 63.27
CA LEU A 6 19.26 34.05 62.14
C LEU A 6 20.43 35.06 62.09
N PRO A 7 20.71 35.70 60.92
CA PRO A 7 20.09 37.00 60.59
C PRO A 7 20.03 37.29 59.06
N PHE A 8 19.51 38.38 58.45
CA PHE A 8 19.23 39.78 58.81
C PHE A 8 18.17 40.34 57.81
N PHE A 9 17.07 40.92 58.34
CA PHE A 9 16.20 42.05 57.88
C PHE A 9 15.73 42.20 56.41
N GLY A 10 14.47 42.55 56.10
CA GLY A 10 13.35 42.97 56.94
C GLY A 10 12.17 43.53 56.12
N LYS A 11 11.17 44.07 56.86
CA LYS A 11 10.07 44.99 56.51
C LYS A 11 8.61 44.49 56.63
N PHE A 12 7.93 45.14 57.57
CA PHE A 12 6.54 45.64 57.61
C PHE A 12 5.33 44.69 57.72
N GLU A 13 4.78 44.69 58.93
CA GLU A 13 3.40 45.01 59.36
C GLU A 13 2.13 44.45 58.69
N LEU A 14 1.31 43.90 59.61
CA LEU A 14 -0.14 44.02 59.78
C LEU A 14 -1.11 43.13 58.96
N THR A 15 -1.65 42.17 59.71
CA THR A 15 -2.98 41.52 59.65
C THR A 15 -3.33 40.60 58.49
N PRO A 16 -3.77 39.36 58.79
CA PRO A 16 -4.20 38.41 57.76
C PRO A 16 -5.59 38.77 57.24
N LEU A 17 -5.69 38.95 55.92
CA LEU A 17 -6.90 39.06 55.08
C LEU A 17 -7.79 37.79 55.12
N ILE A 18 -7.82 37.07 56.25
CA ILE A 18 -8.57 35.82 56.42
C ILE A 18 -9.99 36.07 56.94
N GLU A 19 -10.33 37.30 57.37
CA GLU A 19 -11.70 37.70 57.73
C GLU A 19 -12.49 38.39 56.60
N TYR A 20 -12.07 38.26 55.33
CA TYR A 20 -12.95 38.56 54.17
C TYR A 20 -13.57 37.29 53.57
N TYR A 21 -13.71 36.24 54.39
CA TYR A 21 -14.78 35.26 54.22
C TYR A 21 -15.95 35.71 55.08
N ALA A 22 -17.01 36.27 54.49
CA ALA A 22 -18.36 36.17 55.08
C ALA A 22 -19.48 36.78 54.22
N ILE A 23 -19.19 37.60 53.21
CA ILE A 23 -20.24 38.27 52.45
C ILE A 23 -19.77 38.39 50.99
N ILE A 24 -19.65 37.32 50.23
CA ILE A 24 -20.46 37.07 49.02
C ILE A 24 -20.29 35.59 48.57
N THR A 25 -19.62 34.74 49.36
CA THR A 25 -19.36 33.32 49.01
C THR A 25 -20.24 32.31 49.74
N GLN A 26 -21.24 32.75 50.51
CA GLN A 26 -22.24 31.86 51.13
C GLN A 26 -23.67 32.00 50.60
N ASP A 27 -23.94 32.90 49.64
CA ASP A 27 -25.29 33.08 49.08
C ASP A 27 -25.32 33.27 47.56
N ASN A 28 -24.35 32.70 46.84
CA ASN A 28 -24.33 32.74 45.36
C ASN A 28 -24.10 31.37 44.70
N GLN A 29 -24.39 30.30 45.44
CA GLN A 29 -24.37 28.92 44.94
C GLN A 29 -25.74 28.37 44.54
N ARG A 30 -26.81 29.18 44.53
CA ARG A 30 -28.14 28.73 44.12
C ARG A 30 -28.88 29.78 43.31
N ARG A 31 -28.48 29.95 42.05
CA ARG A 31 -29.37 30.30 40.91
C ARG A 31 -28.58 30.33 39.60
N ILE A 32 -27.76 29.30 39.35
CA ILE A 32 -27.65 28.86 37.95
C ILE A 32 -29.03 28.27 37.67
N SER A 33 -29.89 29.04 37.03
CA SER A 33 -31.24 28.58 36.69
C SER A 33 -31.12 27.23 35.99
N LEU A 34 -32.00 26.27 36.27
CA LEU A 34 -32.11 25.04 35.49
C LEU A 34 -32.13 25.35 33.98
N THR A 35 -32.64 26.53 33.61
CA THR A 35 -32.64 27.08 32.26
C THR A 35 -31.25 27.31 31.66
N VAL A 36 -30.24 27.74 32.43
CA VAL A 36 -28.87 28.00 31.94
C VAL A 36 -28.09 26.70 31.76
N LEU A 37 -28.29 25.71 32.64
CA LEU A 37 -27.73 24.36 32.49
C LEU A 37 -28.41 23.59 31.34
N PHE A 38 -29.72 23.79 31.13
CA PHE A 38 -30.41 23.33 29.93
C PHE A 38 -29.87 23.99 28.67
N LEU A 39 -29.61 25.30 28.66
CA LEU A 39 -29.08 26.02 27.50
C LEU A 39 -27.69 25.51 27.08
N ILE A 40 -26.79 25.18 28.02
CA ILE A 40 -25.46 24.62 27.67
C ILE A 40 -25.56 23.18 27.17
N ALA A 41 -26.53 22.39 27.65
CA ALA A 41 -26.81 21.05 27.12
C ALA A 41 -27.56 21.09 25.76
N PHE A 42 -28.26 22.18 25.46
CA PHE A 42 -28.98 22.39 24.19
C PHE A 42 -28.15 23.09 23.11
N VAL A 43 -27.08 23.80 23.49
CA VAL A 43 -26.08 24.31 22.56
C VAL A 43 -25.11 23.17 22.23
N LEU A 44 -25.67 22.21 21.49
CA LEU A 44 -24.98 21.49 20.42
C LEU A 44 -23.64 20.83 20.83
N PRO A 45 -23.64 19.55 21.24
CA PRO A 45 -22.78 18.63 20.53
C PRO A 45 -23.33 18.59 19.09
N CYS A 46 -22.95 19.58 18.29
CA CYS A 46 -22.96 19.42 16.84
C CYS A 46 -21.91 18.34 16.61
N ASN A 47 -22.33 17.08 16.76
CA ASN A 47 -21.61 15.97 16.18
C ASN A 47 -21.57 16.34 14.71
N LEU A 48 -20.41 16.85 14.27
CA LEU A 48 -20.07 16.96 12.87
C LEU A 48 -20.08 15.52 12.35
N SER A 49 -21.28 15.04 12.02
CA SER A 49 -21.46 13.83 11.24
C SER A 49 -21.05 14.23 9.84
N PHE A 50 -19.74 14.23 9.59
CA PHE A 50 -19.22 14.35 8.24
C PHE A 50 -19.88 13.22 7.46
N ALA A 51 -20.57 13.59 6.38
CA ALA A 51 -21.14 12.60 5.50
C ALA A 51 -20.01 11.66 5.05
N GLN A 52 -20.19 10.37 5.31
CA GLN A 52 -19.20 9.35 5.00
C GLN A 52 -19.49 8.79 3.62
N GLY A 53 -18.47 8.72 2.79
CA GLY A 53 -18.50 8.10 1.49
C GLY A 53 -17.62 6.87 1.44
N GLU A 54 -17.86 6.09 0.40
CA GLU A 54 -17.12 4.92 -0.01
C GLU A 54 -16.37 5.22 -1.30
N LEU A 55 -15.15 4.70 -1.40
CA LEU A 55 -14.36 4.67 -2.62
C LEU A 55 -14.09 3.22 -3.00
N HIS A 56 -14.49 2.83 -4.20
CA HIS A 56 -14.15 1.52 -4.73
C HIS A 56 -13.83 1.56 -6.22
N GLY A 57 -13.34 0.44 -6.74
CA GLY A 57 -13.20 0.23 -8.17
C GLY A 57 -12.27 -0.92 -8.46
N TYR A 58 -11.72 -0.91 -9.68
CA TYR A 58 -10.88 -2.00 -10.16
C TYR A 58 -9.47 -1.51 -10.52
N VAL A 59 -8.47 -2.31 -10.17
CA VAL A 59 -7.09 -2.15 -10.65
C VAL A 59 -6.83 -3.08 -11.82
N LYS A 60 -6.29 -2.53 -12.91
CA LYS A 60 -5.94 -3.27 -14.13
C LYS A 60 -4.49 -3.01 -14.54
N SER A 61 -3.86 -4.00 -15.15
CA SER A 61 -2.58 -3.86 -15.85
C SER A 61 -2.81 -3.22 -17.22
N SER A 62 -1.95 -2.28 -17.63
CA SER A 62 -2.01 -1.73 -18.99
C SER A 62 -1.64 -2.74 -20.09
N LEU A 63 -0.98 -3.86 -19.76
CA LEU A 63 -0.65 -4.92 -20.72
C LEU A 63 -1.85 -5.79 -21.09
N THR A 64 -2.63 -6.19 -20.09
CA THR A 64 -3.66 -7.24 -20.26
C THR A 64 -5.07 -6.68 -20.17
N GLY A 65 -5.25 -5.48 -19.62
CA GLY A 65 -6.57 -4.94 -19.27
C GLY A 65 -7.28 -5.70 -18.14
N LEU A 66 -6.59 -6.67 -17.53
CA LEU A 66 -7.06 -7.50 -16.42
C LEU A 66 -6.31 -7.13 -15.13
N LYS A 67 -6.71 -7.72 -14.00
CA LYS A 67 -5.95 -7.61 -12.75
C LYS A 67 -4.48 -8.00 -12.97
N PRO A 68 -3.51 -7.25 -12.39
CA PRO A 68 -2.12 -7.66 -12.39
C PRO A 68 -1.88 -9.04 -11.77
N ILE A 69 -0.94 -9.82 -12.30
CA ILE A 69 -0.61 -11.15 -11.76
C ILE A 69 -0.11 -11.03 -10.32
N SER A 70 0.72 -10.03 -10.05
CA SER A 70 1.26 -9.78 -8.72
C SER A 70 0.21 -9.22 -7.76
N SER A 71 0.41 -9.47 -6.46
CA SER A 71 -0.43 -8.89 -5.42
C SER A 71 -0.33 -7.36 -5.43
N VAL A 72 -1.49 -6.69 -5.46
CA VAL A 72 -1.57 -5.23 -5.45
C VAL A 72 -2.09 -4.74 -4.10
N TYR A 73 -1.38 -3.79 -3.53
CA TYR A 73 -1.77 -3.07 -2.32
C TYR A 73 -2.02 -1.61 -2.66
N ILE A 74 -3.02 -1.02 -2.00
CA ILE A 74 -3.35 0.39 -2.13
C ILE A 74 -3.29 1.01 -0.75
N GLU A 75 -2.52 2.09 -0.60
CA GLU A 75 -2.43 2.89 0.63
C GLU A 75 -2.99 4.29 0.40
N ILE A 76 -3.85 4.77 1.30
CA ILE A 76 -4.22 6.18 1.38
C ILE A 76 -3.16 6.91 2.24
N VAL A 77 -2.27 7.67 1.59
CA VAL A 77 -1.10 8.25 2.26
C VAL A 77 -1.42 9.49 3.10
N ASN A 78 -2.49 10.21 2.76
CA ASN A 78 -2.88 11.47 3.40
C ASN A 78 -4.04 11.31 4.41
N LEU A 79 -4.24 10.09 4.92
CA LEU A 79 -5.23 9.79 5.96
C LEU A 79 -4.50 9.65 7.31
N ASP A 80 -4.94 10.41 8.32
CA ASP A 80 -4.36 10.35 9.67
C ASP A 80 -5.05 9.25 10.50
N LYS A 81 -4.79 8.00 10.12
CA LYS A 81 -5.32 6.79 10.75
C LYS A 81 -4.22 5.71 10.85
N PRO A 82 -4.39 4.69 11.70
CA PRO A 82 -3.49 3.54 11.73
C PRO A 82 -3.36 2.88 10.35
N ILE A 83 -2.17 2.34 10.04
CA ILE A 83 -1.86 1.71 8.74
C ILE A 83 -2.94 0.71 8.29
N LYS A 84 -3.49 -0.08 9.22
CA LYS A 84 -4.53 -1.08 8.94
C LYS A 84 -5.82 -0.49 8.35
N GLU A 85 -6.12 0.77 8.63
CA GLU A 85 -7.31 1.47 8.12
C GLU A 85 -7.02 2.27 6.84
N ARG A 86 -5.75 2.36 6.45
CA ARG A 86 -5.31 3.11 5.26
C ARG A 86 -4.91 2.21 4.11
N ILE A 87 -4.79 0.90 4.34
CA ILE A 87 -4.34 -0.06 3.34
C ILE A 87 -5.46 -1.05 3.02
N THR A 88 -5.63 -1.34 1.73
CA THR A 88 -6.46 -2.46 1.27
C THR A 88 -5.68 -3.30 0.26
N MET A 89 -6.00 -4.59 0.19
CA MET A 89 -5.47 -5.52 -0.80
C MET A 89 -6.49 -5.68 -1.93
N VAL A 90 -6.01 -5.63 -3.17
CA VAL A 90 -6.85 -5.88 -4.34
C VAL A 90 -7.19 -7.36 -4.44
N ASP A 91 -8.48 -7.68 -4.52
CA ASP A 91 -8.97 -9.05 -4.55
C ASP A 91 -8.66 -9.78 -5.87
N SER A 92 -9.09 -11.03 -6.01
CA SER A 92 -8.84 -11.84 -7.22
C SER A 92 -9.47 -11.29 -8.51
N ALA A 93 -10.54 -10.50 -8.43
CA ALA A 93 -11.20 -9.88 -9.58
C ALA A 93 -10.59 -8.50 -9.93
N GLY A 94 -9.66 -8.00 -9.11
CA GLY A 94 -9.09 -6.67 -9.28
C GLY A 94 -9.81 -5.60 -8.46
N PHE A 95 -10.77 -5.96 -7.62
CA PHE A 95 -11.59 -5.02 -6.86
C PHE A 95 -10.87 -4.53 -5.59
N TYR A 96 -11.08 -3.26 -5.25
CA TYR A 96 -10.65 -2.64 -4.00
C TYR A 96 -11.74 -1.74 -3.42
N GLN A 97 -11.71 -1.53 -2.11
CA GLN A 97 -12.69 -0.71 -1.40
C GLN A 97 -12.07 -0.01 -0.19
N PHE A 98 -12.50 1.22 0.05
CA PHE A 98 -12.30 2.01 1.25
C PHE A 98 -13.64 2.60 1.70
N THR A 99 -13.95 2.48 2.98
CA THR A 99 -15.17 3.03 3.59
C THR A 99 -14.83 4.14 4.58
N ASN A 100 -15.87 4.85 5.07
CA ASN A 100 -15.73 5.86 6.12
C ASN A 100 -14.79 7.01 5.72
N LEU A 101 -14.83 7.41 4.44
CA LEU A 101 -14.10 8.55 3.90
C LEU A 101 -14.96 9.80 3.97
N GLU A 102 -14.39 10.98 4.17
CA GLU A 102 -15.18 12.21 4.25
C GLU A 102 -15.53 12.72 2.86
N ILE A 103 -16.82 12.96 2.61
CA ILE A 103 -17.28 13.57 1.37
C ILE A 103 -16.71 14.98 1.24
N GLY A 104 -16.23 15.32 0.04
CA GLY A 104 -15.59 16.58 -0.29
C GLY A 104 -14.07 16.58 -0.16
N LYS A 105 -13.48 15.59 0.53
CA LYS A 105 -12.02 15.46 0.67
C LYS A 105 -11.36 14.76 -0.53
N ILE A 106 -10.08 15.08 -0.73
CA ILE A 106 -9.20 14.43 -1.71
C ILE A 106 -8.31 13.44 -0.97
N TYR A 107 -8.25 12.20 -1.46
CA TYR A 107 -7.40 11.15 -0.95
C TYR A 107 -6.35 10.75 -1.98
N SER A 108 -5.10 10.62 -1.53
CA SER A 108 -3.97 10.22 -2.35
C SER A 108 -3.73 8.72 -2.20
N LEU A 109 -4.05 7.96 -3.23
CA LEU A 109 -3.92 6.50 -3.28
C LEU A 109 -2.58 6.14 -3.90
N LYS A 110 -1.69 5.53 -3.12
CA LYS A 110 -0.41 4.99 -3.56
C LYS A 110 -0.53 3.49 -3.80
N LEU A 111 -0.20 3.05 -5.00
CA LEU A 111 -0.26 1.63 -5.36
C LEU A 111 1.12 1.00 -5.22
N SER A 112 1.12 -0.27 -4.81
CA SER A 112 2.33 -1.11 -4.75
C SER A 112 2.00 -2.49 -5.28
N ALA A 113 2.66 -2.88 -6.36
CA ALA A 113 2.61 -4.21 -6.94
C ALA A 113 4.04 -4.61 -7.35
N PHE A 114 4.36 -5.90 -7.28
CA PHE A 114 5.72 -6.35 -7.55
C PHE A 114 6.10 -6.12 -9.02
N GLY A 115 7.31 -5.61 -9.28
CA GLY A 115 7.81 -5.25 -10.60
C GLY A 115 7.24 -3.95 -11.20
N TYR A 116 6.08 -3.49 -10.74
CA TYR A 116 5.47 -2.25 -11.20
C TYR A 116 6.09 -1.01 -10.55
N GLY A 117 5.91 0.14 -11.21
CA GLY A 117 6.12 1.44 -10.56
C GLY A 117 5.18 1.62 -9.35
N LYS A 118 5.43 2.67 -8.56
CA LYS A 118 4.58 3.04 -7.41
C LYS A 118 3.78 4.31 -7.73
N PRO A 119 2.77 4.25 -8.61
CA PRO A 119 2.00 5.42 -8.97
C PRO A 119 1.15 5.91 -7.79
N GLN A 120 0.79 7.19 -7.85
CA GLN A 120 -0.08 7.85 -6.90
C GLN A 120 -1.22 8.54 -7.65
N PHE A 121 -2.44 8.40 -7.14
CA PHE A 121 -3.64 8.98 -7.71
C PHE A 121 -4.39 9.80 -6.67
N ASP A 122 -4.75 11.03 -7.00
CA ASP A 122 -5.54 11.90 -6.13
C ASP A 122 -7.02 11.79 -6.53
N ILE A 123 -7.85 11.30 -5.61
CA ILE A 123 -9.28 11.05 -5.84
C ILE A 123 -10.11 11.87 -4.87
N LYS A 124 -11.03 12.67 -5.42
CA LYS A 124 -12.01 13.42 -4.63
C LYS A 124 -13.25 12.58 -4.37
N ILE A 125 -13.67 12.49 -3.10
CA ILE A 125 -14.92 11.83 -2.72
C ILE A 125 -16.07 12.80 -2.97
N ASN A 126 -16.85 12.56 -4.01
CA ASN A 126 -17.89 13.50 -4.45
C ASN A 126 -19.28 13.17 -3.91
N SER A 127 -19.52 11.92 -3.53
CA SER A 127 -20.81 11.45 -3.05
C SER A 127 -20.64 10.27 -2.09
N GLU A 128 -21.76 9.70 -1.63
CA GLU A 128 -21.78 8.49 -0.79
C GLU A 128 -21.02 7.32 -1.44
N VAL A 129 -21.06 7.20 -2.77
CA VAL A 129 -20.27 6.20 -3.51
C VAL A 129 -19.44 6.88 -4.59
N THR A 130 -18.13 6.68 -4.56
CA THR A 130 -17.20 7.16 -5.57
C THR A 130 -16.54 5.96 -6.24
N VAL A 131 -16.67 5.87 -7.56
CA VAL A 131 -16.04 4.81 -8.36
C VAL A 131 -14.80 5.35 -9.04
N ALA A 132 -13.65 4.72 -8.82
CA ALA A 132 -12.41 5.03 -9.51
C ALA A 132 -11.72 3.75 -9.99
N ASN A 133 -11.54 3.61 -11.31
CA ASN A 133 -10.76 2.52 -11.86
C ASN A 133 -9.32 2.99 -12.06
N LEU A 134 -8.37 2.16 -11.65
CA LEU A 134 -6.95 2.48 -11.66
C LEU A 134 -6.22 1.57 -12.64
N THR A 135 -5.25 2.13 -13.34
CA THR A 135 -4.40 1.39 -14.27
C THR A 135 -2.97 1.45 -13.78
N LEU A 136 -2.35 0.27 -13.61
CA LEU A 136 -0.92 0.15 -13.38
C LEU A 136 -0.21 0.08 -14.73
N GLU A 137 0.59 1.10 -15.00
CA GLU A 137 1.43 1.13 -16.19
C GLU A 137 2.57 0.15 -16.07
N ALA A 138 2.63 -0.75 -17.05
CA ALA A 138 3.67 -1.76 -17.15
C ALA A 138 4.70 -1.34 -18.22
N ASN A 139 5.97 -1.37 -17.82
CA ASN A 139 7.10 -1.18 -18.71
C ASN A 139 7.84 -2.51 -18.85
N CYS A 140 7.68 -3.17 -20.00
CA CYS A 140 8.31 -4.47 -20.26
C CYS A 140 9.52 -4.34 -21.16
N ASP A 141 10.68 -4.81 -20.68
CA ASP A 141 11.82 -5.13 -21.53
C ASP A 141 11.69 -6.52 -22.18
N TYR A 142 10.84 -7.38 -21.60
CA TYR A 142 10.59 -8.75 -22.06
C TYR A 142 9.14 -8.88 -22.55
N SER A 143 8.98 -9.24 -23.83
CA SER A 143 7.67 -9.42 -24.50
C SER A 143 7.73 -10.58 -25.50
N GLN A 144 6.60 -10.91 -26.13
CA GLN A 144 6.57 -11.91 -27.21
C GLN A 144 7.46 -11.49 -28.40
N GLU A 145 7.41 -10.21 -28.76
CA GLU A 145 8.24 -9.66 -29.84
C GLU A 145 9.72 -9.76 -29.50
N GLN A 146 10.08 -9.48 -28.24
CA GLN A 146 11.46 -9.62 -27.80
C GLN A 146 11.91 -11.09 -27.81
N ALA A 147 11.04 -12.03 -27.42
CA ALA A 147 11.33 -13.46 -27.52
C ALA A 147 11.59 -13.89 -28.97
N ASP A 148 10.78 -13.41 -29.93
CA ASP A 148 11.00 -13.68 -31.36
C ASP A 148 12.32 -13.09 -31.88
N ILE A 149 12.70 -11.90 -31.41
CA ILE A 149 13.98 -11.26 -31.76
C ILE A 149 15.15 -12.04 -31.19
N ASP A 150 15.09 -12.43 -29.91
CA ASP A 150 16.15 -13.18 -29.24
C ASP A 150 16.32 -14.57 -29.83
N TRP A 151 15.21 -15.24 -30.19
CA TRP A 151 15.22 -16.51 -30.90
C TRP A 151 15.99 -16.44 -32.21
N LYS A 152 15.67 -15.45 -33.06
CA LYS A 152 16.36 -15.25 -34.35
C LYS A 152 17.83 -14.88 -34.19
N LYS A 153 18.20 -14.29 -33.06
CA LYS A 153 19.57 -13.86 -32.77
C LYS A 153 20.38 -14.89 -31.98
N ASN A 154 19.83 -16.07 -31.70
CA ASN A 154 20.48 -17.08 -30.85
C ASN A 154 20.86 -16.52 -29.47
N LYS A 155 19.98 -15.69 -28.89
CA LYS A 155 20.12 -15.06 -27.56
C LYS A 155 18.93 -15.36 -26.65
N THR A 156 18.16 -16.40 -26.98
CA THR A 156 16.96 -16.82 -26.24
C THR A 156 17.29 -17.09 -24.78
N LYS A 157 16.41 -16.63 -23.89
CA LYS A 157 16.49 -16.95 -22.47
C LYS A 157 15.27 -17.74 -22.00
N LEU A 158 15.44 -18.47 -20.91
CA LEU A 158 14.35 -18.89 -20.04
C LEU A 158 14.45 -18.07 -18.77
N LEU A 159 13.48 -17.18 -18.58
CA LEU A 159 13.48 -16.21 -17.49
C LEU A 159 12.99 -16.88 -16.20
N LEU A 160 13.76 -16.72 -15.12
CA LEU A 160 13.47 -17.32 -13.83
C LEU A 160 13.20 -16.24 -12.77
N ILE A 161 12.18 -16.48 -11.95
CA ILE A 161 11.93 -15.72 -10.73
C ILE A 161 12.72 -16.39 -9.61
N GLY A 162 13.86 -15.81 -9.27
CA GLY A 162 14.74 -16.35 -8.26
C GLY A 162 14.31 -16.04 -6.84
N SER A 163 15.28 -16.17 -5.94
CA SER A 163 15.13 -15.79 -4.54
C SER A 163 16.32 -14.93 -4.11
N ILE A 164 16.44 -14.66 -2.81
CA ILE A 164 17.61 -13.98 -2.24
C ILE A 164 18.91 -14.76 -2.55
N ALA A 165 18.81 -16.08 -2.70
CA ALA A 165 19.92 -16.95 -3.13
C ALA A 165 19.52 -17.69 -4.43
N PRO A 166 19.89 -17.14 -5.60
CA PRO A 166 19.69 -17.80 -6.89
C PRO A 166 20.28 -19.21 -6.91
N LEU A 167 19.59 -20.14 -7.56
CA LEU A 167 20.07 -21.52 -7.71
C LEU A 167 21.06 -21.57 -8.89
N PRO A 168 22.33 -21.96 -8.65
CA PRO A 168 23.28 -22.10 -9.75
C PRO A 168 22.86 -23.24 -10.67
N ASN A 169 23.13 -23.09 -11.96
CA ASN A 169 22.91 -24.16 -12.93
C ASN A 169 23.69 -25.42 -12.55
N THR A 170 23.01 -26.57 -12.59
CA THR A 170 23.63 -27.87 -12.47
C THR A 170 24.29 -28.27 -13.80
N ARG A 171 25.07 -29.36 -13.79
CA ARG A 171 25.61 -29.93 -15.04
C ARG A 171 24.52 -30.36 -16.03
N ALA A 172 23.33 -30.72 -15.55
CA ALA A 172 22.22 -31.09 -16.43
C ALA A 172 21.63 -29.84 -17.10
N ASP A 173 21.57 -28.73 -16.37
CA ASP A 173 21.06 -27.44 -16.85
C ASP A 173 21.99 -26.87 -17.94
N ASN A 174 23.31 -26.88 -17.72
CA ASN A 174 24.27 -26.43 -18.72
C ASN A 174 24.16 -27.25 -20.02
N ARG A 175 23.97 -28.57 -19.93
CA ARG A 175 23.74 -29.42 -21.11
C ARG A 175 22.41 -29.11 -21.79
N PHE A 176 21.39 -28.69 -21.05
CA PHE A 176 20.11 -28.27 -21.61
C PHE A 176 20.27 -26.97 -22.41
N GLU A 177 20.95 -25.98 -21.82
CA GLU A 177 21.29 -24.70 -22.45
C GLU A 177 22.05 -24.91 -23.77
N GLU A 178 23.13 -25.70 -23.74
CA GLU A 178 23.93 -26.05 -24.93
C GLU A 178 23.09 -26.77 -26.00
N LYS A 179 22.26 -27.74 -25.59
CA LYS A 179 21.46 -28.56 -26.51
C LYS A 179 20.41 -27.76 -27.27
N TYR A 180 19.79 -26.77 -26.62
CA TYR A 180 18.71 -25.98 -27.21
C TYR A 180 19.12 -24.55 -27.59
N ASN A 181 20.40 -24.21 -27.37
CA ASN A 181 20.99 -22.90 -27.66
C ASN A 181 20.19 -21.75 -27.01
N LEU A 182 20.03 -21.84 -25.70
CA LEU A 182 19.36 -20.84 -24.86
C LEU A 182 20.06 -20.76 -23.50
N GLU A 183 19.75 -19.74 -22.71
CA GLU A 183 20.30 -19.55 -21.37
C GLU A 183 19.19 -19.41 -20.31
N TYR A 184 19.40 -19.96 -19.12
CA TYR A 184 18.61 -19.60 -17.95
C TYR A 184 19.05 -18.23 -17.44
N TYR A 185 18.08 -17.33 -17.26
CA TYR A 185 18.34 -16.00 -16.73
C TYR A 185 17.56 -15.78 -15.45
N ASP A 186 18.27 -15.85 -14.32
CA ASP A 186 17.72 -15.69 -12.99
C ASP A 186 17.83 -14.22 -12.53
N PHE A 187 16.69 -13.58 -12.28
CA PHE A 187 16.62 -12.19 -11.80
C PHE A 187 16.83 -12.05 -10.29
N GLY A 188 17.01 -13.14 -9.56
CA GLY A 188 17.06 -13.16 -8.10
C GLY A 188 15.76 -12.61 -7.50
N CYS A 189 15.90 -11.76 -6.48
CA CYS A 189 14.77 -11.15 -5.77
C CYS A 189 14.24 -9.86 -6.41
N THR A 190 14.73 -9.48 -7.60
CA THR A 190 14.28 -8.28 -8.33
C THR A 190 13.86 -8.60 -9.77
N PRO A 191 12.91 -9.54 -10.00
CA PRO A 191 12.38 -9.76 -11.33
C PRO A 191 11.60 -8.57 -11.87
N PRO A 192 11.48 -8.45 -13.21
CA PRO A 192 10.53 -7.55 -13.84
C PRO A 192 9.09 -7.99 -13.53
N ILE A 193 8.13 -7.25 -14.09
CA ILE A 193 6.70 -7.55 -13.95
C ILE A 193 6.41 -8.98 -14.43
N ASP A 194 5.69 -9.75 -13.61
CA ASP A 194 5.31 -11.15 -13.85
C ASP A 194 4.66 -11.36 -15.23
N GLU A 195 3.79 -10.44 -15.64
CA GLU A 195 3.15 -10.45 -16.96
C GLU A 195 4.16 -10.39 -18.11
N CYS A 196 5.24 -9.62 -17.96
CA CYS A 196 6.31 -9.54 -18.96
C CYS A 196 7.06 -10.88 -19.05
N ILE A 197 7.41 -11.46 -17.90
CA ILE A 197 8.10 -12.77 -17.81
C ILE A 197 7.23 -13.84 -18.46
N LYS A 198 5.97 -13.90 -18.07
CA LYS A 198 5.00 -14.84 -18.63
C LYS A 198 4.89 -14.70 -20.14
N SER A 199 4.70 -13.48 -20.63
CA SER A 199 4.57 -13.18 -22.06
C SER A 199 5.78 -13.67 -22.87
N TYR A 200 6.99 -13.38 -22.38
CA TYR A 200 8.22 -13.82 -23.02
C TYR A 200 8.42 -15.35 -22.94
N ASN A 201 8.29 -15.94 -21.75
CA ASN A 201 8.52 -17.38 -21.54
C ASN A 201 7.50 -18.22 -22.31
N GLU A 202 6.21 -17.88 -22.26
CA GLU A 202 5.17 -18.62 -23.01
C GLU A 202 5.50 -18.61 -24.51
N ARG A 203 5.98 -17.48 -25.05
CA ARG A 203 6.41 -17.39 -26.44
C ARG A 203 7.65 -18.26 -26.74
N VAL A 204 8.64 -18.28 -25.85
CA VAL A 204 9.79 -19.19 -25.98
C VAL A 204 9.34 -20.65 -25.96
N PHE A 205 8.39 -21.03 -25.10
CA PHE A 205 7.87 -22.39 -25.04
C PHE A 205 7.19 -22.81 -26.34
N GLU A 206 6.42 -21.92 -26.96
CA GLU A 206 5.81 -22.16 -28.27
C GLU A 206 6.87 -22.43 -29.34
N LEU A 207 7.93 -21.61 -29.38
CA LEU A 207 9.04 -21.78 -30.31
C LEU A 207 9.77 -23.11 -30.06
N MET A 208 10.09 -23.42 -28.80
CA MET A 208 10.73 -24.69 -28.46
C MET A 208 9.87 -25.90 -28.81
N ASP A 209 8.56 -25.84 -28.55
CA ASP A 209 7.62 -26.89 -28.94
C ASP A 209 7.55 -27.05 -30.46
N HIS A 210 7.58 -25.95 -31.21
CA HIS A 210 7.55 -25.96 -32.67
C HIS A 210 8.81 -26.61 -33.27
N TYR A 211 10.00 -26.22 -32.80
CA TYR A 211 11.27 -26.67 -33.38
C TYR A 211 11.78 -28.01 -32.81
N TYR A 212 11.49 -28.30 -31.54
CA TYR A 212 12.05 -29.46 -30.84
C TYR A 212 11.00 -30.47 -30.34
N GLY A 213 9.72 -30.19 -30.56
CA GLY A 213 8.61 -30.96 -29.98
C GLY A 213 8.54 -30.84 -28.46
N LYS A 214 7.71 -31.63 -27.79
CA LYS A 214 7.45 -31.47 -26.34
C LYS A 214 8.41 -32.22 -25.40
N LYS A 215 9.44 -32.90 -25.93
CA LYS A 215 10.35 -33.72 -25.10
C LYS A 215 11.24 -32.89 -24.18
N TRP A 216 11.55 -31.65 -24.55
CA TRP A 216 12.38 -30.74 -23.75
C TRP A 216 11.72 -30.35 -22.43
N ARG A 217 10.38 -30.27 -22.38
CA ARG A 217 9.59 -29.91 -21.18
C ARG A 217 9.84 -30.84 -19.97
N LYS A 218 10.31 -32.07 -20.21
CA LYS A 218 10.69 -33.01 -19.13
C LYS A 218 12.12 -32.78 -18.61
N GLN A 219 12.95 -32.11 -19.39
CA GLN A 219 14.38 -31.87 -19.12
C GLN A 219 14.64 -30.47 -18.56
N VAL A 220 13.77 -29.50 -18.85
CA VAL A 220 13.88 -28.12 -18.37
C VAL A 220 13.84 -28.06 -16.84
N ARG A 221 14.51 -27.06 -16.27
CA ARG A 221 14.45 -26.74 -14.83
C ARG A 221 12.99 -26.58 -14.38
N LYS A 222 12.73 -26.97 -13.13
CA LYS A 222 11.38 -26.98 -12.54
C LYS A 222 10.89 -25.63 -12.04
N ASP A 223 11.80 -24.69 -11.87
CA ASP A 223 11.54 -23.29 -11.48
C ASP A 223 11.40 -22.35 -12.69
N VAL A 224 11.32 -22.90 -13.91
CA VAL A 224 10.84 -22.14 -15.07
C VAL A 224 9.34 -21.90 -14.92
N GLU A 225 8.99 -20.65 -14.66
CA GLU A 225 7.62 -20.23 -14.41
C GLU A 225 6.75 -20.27 -15.66
N TYR A 226 5.45 -20.45 -15.44
CA TYR A 226 4.37 -20.40 -16.46
C TYR A 226 4.37 -21.53 -17.51
N LEU A 227 5.24 -22.54 -17.39
CA LEU A 227 5.19 -23.73 -18.24
C LEU A 227 4.03 -24.65 -17.83
N LYS A 228 3.06 -24.86 -18.73
CA LYS A 228 1.89 -25.74 -18.52
C LYS A 228 2.14 -27.19 -18.93
#